data_AF-A0A953DN93-F1
#
_entry.id   AF-A0A953DN93-F1
#
_cell.length_a   1.000
_cell.length_b   1.000
_cell.length_c   1.000
_cell.angle_alpha   90.00
_cell.angle_beta   90.00
_cell.angle_gamma   90.00
#
_symmetry.space_group_name_H-M   'P 1'
#
loop_
_entity.id
_entity.type
_entity.pdbx_description
1 polymer ?
#
loop_
_entity_poly.entity_id
_entity_poly.type
_entity_poly.pdbx_seq_one_letter_code
_entity_poly.pdbx_strand_id
1 'polypeptide(L)'
;MPDVAQTDSLGLPVQIGRIDQELKKLWRESEGVATRASLMNLALYSEEPGSLARNTALLAKITENHACRGIVIEADCQSEENRVSAWISAHCHVNRVGNKQVCSEQISFLLKGGCTRQMPGIVLSHLDSDLPFFLWWQEEFRAPLDPQLWIWVDRLIYDSHRWRDFKTQLQLLEAV
;
A
#
# COMPACT_ATOMS: atom_id res chain seq x y z
N MET A 1 6.71 -10.97 -21.58
CA MET A 1 7.24 -9.69 -21.08
C MET A 1 6.09 -8.96 -20.42
N PRO A 2 6.02 -8.81 -19.08
CA PRO A 2 5.04 -7.92 -18.48
C PRO A 2 5.55 -6.47 -18.63
N ASP A 3 4.86 -5.77 -19.53
CA ASP A 3 4.17 -4.50 -19.27
C ASP A 3 4.97 -3.24 -18.89
N VAL A 4 5.52 -2.58 -19.91
CA VAL A 4 6.02 -1.19 -19.82
C VAL A 4 4.87 -0.19 -19.57
N ALA A 5 3.63 -0.51 -19.96
CA ALA A 5 2.48 0.39 -19.81
C ALA A 5 1.88 0.39 -18.39
N GLN A 6 2.01 -0.70 -17.64
CA GLN A 6 1.60 -0.74 -16.22
C GLN A 6 2.48 0.16 -15.34
N THR A 7 3.78 0.28 -15.63
CA THR A 7 4.72 1.08 -14.83
C THR A 7 4.46 2.58 -14.84
N ASP A 8 3.96 3.14 -15.95
CA ASP A 8 3.67 4.58 -16.04
C ASP A 8 2.57 5.03 -15.07
N SER A 9 1.69 4.10 -14.66
CA SER A 9 0.60 4.38 -13.72
C SER A 9 1.02 4.35 -12.24
N LEU A 10 2.20 3.81 -11.93
CA LEU A 10 2.67 3.59 -10.55
C LEU A 10 3.44 4.79 -9.97
N GLY A 11 3.88 5.70 -10.84
CA GLY A 11 4.66 6.87 -10.49
C GLY A 11 6.16 6.68 -10.65
N LEU A 12 6.94 7.42 -9.85
CA LEU A 12 8.40 7.49 -9.96
C LEU A 12 9.04 6.25 -9.32
N PRO A 13 9.81 5.44 -10.07
CA PRO A 13 10.57 4.33 -9.48
C PRO A 13 11.63 4.86 -8.51
N VAL A 14 11.76 4.20 -7.35
CA VAL A 14 12.63 4.65 -6.27
C VAL A 14 13.31 3.46 -5.57
N GLN A 15 14.52 3.69 -5.06
CA GLN A 15 15.20 2.72 -4.19
C GLN A 15 14.58 2.76 -2.80
N ILE A 16 14.37 1.60 -2.17
CA ILE A 16 13.70 1.48 -0.85
C ILE A 16 14.30 2.44 0.19
N GLY A 17 15.63 2.47 0.33
CA GLY A 17 16.31 3.35 1.28
C GLY A 17 16.25 4.86 0.97
N ARG A 18 15.61 5.26 -0.13
CA ARG A 18 15.43 6.67 -0.55
C ARG A 18 13.97 7.11 -0.62
N ILE A 19 13.01 6.24 -0.26
CA ILE A 19 11.58 6.56 -0.37
C ILE A 19 11.23 7.84 0.40
N ASP A 20 11.62 7.96 1.67
CA ASP A 20 11.34 9.15 2.47
C ASP A 20 11.97 10.43 1.90
N GLN A 21 13.18 10.31 1.34
CA GLN A 21 13.89 11.43 0.74
C GLN A 21 13.16 11.92 -0.52
N GLU A 22 12.75 11.00 -1.39
CA GLU A 22 12.06 11.34 -2.63
C GLU A 22 10.62 11.80 -2.37
N LEU A 23 9.92 11.27 -1.35
CA LEU A 23 8.63 11.81 -0.91
C LEU A 23 8.78 13.26 -0.42
N LYS A 24 9.77 13.55 0.43
CA LYS A 24 10.06 14.93 0.86
C LYS A 24 10.41 15.85 -0.30
N LYS A 25 11.04 15.32 -1.35
CA LYS A 25 11.33 16.10 -2.56
C LYS A 25 10.06 16.39 -3.36
N LEU A 26 9.21 15.38 -3.58
CA LEU A 26 7.91 15.50 -4.25
C LEU A 26 7.03 16.57 -3.58
N TRP A 27 7.02 16.60 -2.24
CA TRP A 27 6.26 17.61 -1.50
C TRP A 27 6.84 19.01 -1.58
N ARG A 28 8.17 19.16 -1.52
CA ARG A 28 8.83 20.47 -1.69
C ARG A 28 8.59 21.07 -3.07
N GLU A 29 8.57 20.24 -4.10
CA GLU A 29 8.29 20.68 -5.48
C GLU A 29 6.83 21.09 -5.70
N SER A 30 5.92 20.67 -4.81
CA SER A 30 4.49 21.00 -4.85
C SER A 30 4.04 22.02 -3.79
N GLU A 31 4.99 22.60 -3.03
CA GLU A 31 4.72 23.64 -2.03
C GLU A 31 4.03 24.86 -2.67
N GLY A 32 2.92 25.29 -2.07
CA GLY A 32 2.13 26.44 -2.52
C GLY A 32 1.03 26.12 -3.54
N VAL A 33 1.05 24.94 -4.17
CA VAL A 33 0.01 24.46 -5.10
C VAL A 33 -0.86 23.37 -4.48
N ALA A 34 -0.25 22.52 -3.65
CA ALA A 34 -0.91 21.40 -2.99
C ALA A 34 -0.70 21.43 -1.47
N THR A 35 -1.68 20.90 -0.73
CA THR A 35 -1.54 20.61 0.71
C THR A 35 -1.52 19.10 0.92
N ARG A 36 -0.44 18.58 1.50
CA ARG A 36 -0.37 17.19 1.99
C ARG A 36 -1.34 17.05 3.15
N ALA A 37 -2.26 16.09 3.05
CA ALA A 37 -3.11 15.68 4.16
C ALA A 37 -3.06 14.16 4.28
N SER A 38 -3.05 13.66 5.50
CA SER A 38 -3.18 12.24 5.78
C SER A 38 -3.87 12.06 7.12
N LEU A 39 -4.89 11.20 7.15
CA LEU A 39 -5.66 10.86 8.35
C LEU A 39 -5.39 9.43 8.81
N MET A 40 -4.80 8.60 7.95
CA MET A 40 -4.51 7.20 8.21
C MET A 40 -3.38 6.68 7.31
N ASN A 41 -2.73 5.62 7.74
CA ASN A 41 -1.96 4.73 6.87
C ASN A 41 -2.92 3.67 6.32
N LEU A 42 -3.03 3.53 5.00
CA LEU A 42 -3.87 2.52 4.36
C LEU A 42 -3.00 1.63 3.48
N ALA A 43 -2.75 0.39 3.93
CA ALA A 43 -2.06 -0.61 3.13
C ALA A 43 -3.04 -1.54 2.40
N LEU A 44 -2.83 -1.76 1.11
CA LEU A 44 -3.55 -2.74 0.30
C LEU A 44 -2.57 -3.85 -0.08
N TYR A 45 -2.81 -5.06 0.43
CA TYR A 45 -1.99 -6.24 0.16
C TYR A 45 -2.73 -7.24 -0.72
N SER A 46 -2.07 -7.67 -1.79
CA SER A 46 -2.59 -8.69 -2.70
C SER A 46 -1.46 -9.56 -3.27
N GLU A 47 -1.76 -10.84 -3.48
CA GLU A 47 -0.88 -11.78 -4.18
C GLU A 47 -1.33 -12.00 -5.64
N GLU A 48 -2.50 -11.49 -6.02
CA GLU A 48 -3.00 -11.59 -7.39
C GLU A 48 -2.11 -10.80 -8.37
N PRO A 49 -1.63 -11.41 -9.47
CA PRO A 49 -0.83 -10.71 -10.48
C PRO A 49 -1.54 -9.47 -11.06
N GLY A 50 -0.77 -8.39 -11.24
CA GLY A 50 -1.27 -7.11 -11.74
C GLY A 50 -2.19 -6.37 -10.76
N SER A 51 -2.25 -6.82 -9.50
CA SER A 51 -2.99 -6.13 -8.44
C SER A 51 -2.41 -4.76 -8.13
N LEU A 52 -1.13 -4.52 -8.39
CA LEU A 52 -0.47 -3.24 -8.15
C LEU A 52 -1.17 -2.09 -8.90
N ALA A 53 -1.43 -2.28 -10.20
CA ALA A 53 -2.13 -1.30 -11.03
C ALA A 53 -3.60 -1.15 -10.64
N ARG A 54 -4.29 -2.27 -10.37
CA ARG A 54 -5.70 -2.26 -9.95
C ARG A 54 -5.88 -1.54 -8.61
N ASN A 55 -5.03 -1.84 -7.64
CA ASN A 55 -5.08 -1.25 -6.31
C ASN A 55 -4.60 0.21 -6.30
N THR A 56 -3.68 0.59 -7.19
CA THR A 56 -3.34 2.00 -7.42
C THR A 56 -4.56 2.79 -7.91
N ALA A 57 -5.30 2.26 -8.89
CA ALA A 57 -6.52 2.90 -9.38
C ALA A 57 -7.65 2.92 -8.32
N LEU A 58 -7.74 1.89 -7.48
CA LEU A 58 -8.68 1.84 -6.36
C LEU A 58 -8.33 2.88 -5.28
N LEU A 59 -7.05 2.98 -4.92
CA LEU A 59 -6.56 3.95 -3.94
C LEU A 59 -6.75 5.39 -4.44
N ALA A 60 -6.56 5.65 -5.74
CA ALA A 60 -6.87 6.95 -6.34
C ALA A 60 -8.33 7.38 -6.08
N LYS A 61 -9.29 6.45 -6.17
CA LYS A 61 -10.70 6.72 -5.85
C LYS A 61 -10.97 6.90 -4.36
N ILE A 62 -10.28 6.13 -3.50
CA ILE A 62 -10.41 6.27 -2.05
C ILE A 62 -9.91 7.67 -1.61
N THR A 63 -8.79 8.11 -2.18
CA THR A 63 -8.16 9.40 -1.86
C THR A 63 -8.96 10.61 -2.31
N GLU A 64 -9.98 10.45 -3.17
CA GLU A 64 -10.93 11.51 -3.52
C GLU A 64 -11.72 12.00 -2.29
N ASN A 65 -12.03 11.09 -1.35
CA ASN A 65 -12.86 11.38 -0.19
C ASN A 65 -12.12 11.19 1.15
N HIS A 66 -10.99 10.49 1.14
CA HIS A 66 -10.24 10.14 2.36
C HIS A 66 -8.74 10.41 2.17
N ALA A 67 -8.24 11.46 2.81
CA ALA A 67 -6.82 11.75 2.80
C ALA A 67 -6.04 10.68 3.58
N CYS A 68 -5.09 9.99 2.93
CA CYS A 68 -4.31 8.93 3.56
C CYS A 68 -2.89 8.83 2.97
N ARG A 69 -2.01 8.17 3.71
CA ARG A 69 -0.79 7.58 3.14
C ARG A 69 -1.16 6.20 2.64
N GLY A 70 -1.19 6.04 1.32
CA GLY A 70 -1.46 4.76 0.69
C GLY A 70 -0.20 3.92 0.53
N ILE A 71 -0.28 2.63 0.87
CA ILE A 71 0.78 1.65 0.67
C ILE A 71 0.22 0.49 -0.14
N VAL A 72 0.57 0.38 -1.41
CA VAL A 72 0.04 -0.69 -2.29
C VAL A 72 1.09 -1.77 -2.48
N ILE A 73 0.74 -3.02 -2.24
CA ILE A 73 1.66 -4.15 -2.24
C ILE A 73 1.11 -5.24 -3.15
N GLU A 74 1.84 -5.54 -4.22
CA GLU A 74 1.69 -6.77 -4.99
C GLU A 74 2.79 -7.73 -4.58
N ALA A 75 2.40 -8.97 -4.25
CA ALA A 75 3.27 -9.96 -3.68
C ALA A 75 3.27 -11.25 -4.51
N ASP A 76 4.27 -11.40 -5.38
CA ASP A 76 4.54 -12.63 -6.12
C ASP A 76 5.36 -13.59 -5.24
N CYS A 77 4.66 -14.35 -4.40
CA CYS A 77 5.28 -15.23 -3.41
C CYS A 77 5.80 -16.54 -3.99
N GLN A 78 5.48 -16.81 -5.26
CA GLN A 78 5.93 -18.01 -5.98
C GLN A 78 7.17 -17.74 -6.85
N SER A 79 7.59 -16.47 -6.97
CA SER A 79 8.82 -16.11 -7.67
C SER A 79 10.06 -16.77 -7.08
N GLU A 80 10.92 -17.30 -7.96
CA GLU A 80 12.28 -17.73 -7.60
C GLU A 80 13.24 -16.54 -7.40
N GLU A 81 12.88 -15.38 -7.96
CA GLU A 81 13.58 -14.12 -7.70
C GLU A 81 13.31 -13.66 -6.26
N ASN A 82 14.33 -13.17 -5.57
CA ASN A 82 14.18 -12.47 -4.30
C ASN A 82 14.49 -10.98 -4.50
N ARG A 83 13.45 -10.20 -4.82
CA ARG A 83 13.60 -8.78 -5.18
C ARG A 83 12.41 -7.96 -4.71
N VAL A 84 12.69 -6.73 -4.32
CA VAL A 84 11.68 -5.72 -4.04
C VAL A 84 11.88 -4.53 -4.97
N SER A 85 10.81 -4.13 -5.66
CA SER A 85 10.76 -2.90 -6.45
C SER A 85 9.80 -1.91 -5.78
N ALA A 86 10.11 -0.62 -5.84
CA ALA A 86 9.29 0.42 -5.21
C ALA A 86 9.06 1.62 -6.14
N TRP A 87 7.90 2.26 -5.97
CA TRP A 87 7.50 3.49 -6.66
C TRP A 87 6.83 4.44 -5.68
N ILE A 88 6.91 5.74 -5.96
CA ILE A 88 6.15 6.76 -5.24
C ILE A 88 5.32 7.60 -6.20
N SER A 89 4.13 7.99 -5.75
CA SER A 89 3.24 8.89 -6.48
C SER A 89 2.41 9.73 -5.51
N ALA A 90 1.71 10.72 -6.04
CA ALA A 90 0.75 11.51 -5.28
C ALA A 90 -0.58 11.59 -6.04
N HIS A 91 -1.67 11.40 -5.31
CA HIS A 91 -3.04 11.54 -5.77
C HIS A 91 -3.57 12.89 -5.33
N CYS A 92 -3.75 13.80 -6.28
CA CYS A 92 -4.05 15.19 -5.98
C CYS A 92 -5.43 15.59 -6.52
N HIS A 93 -6.37 15.85 -5.61
CA HIS A 93 -7.77 16.14 -5.95
C HIS A 93 -8.11 17.60 -5.67
N VAL A 94 -8.83 18.25 -6.59
CA VAL A 94 -9.28 19.64 -6.44
C VAL A 94 -10.58 19.65 -5.67
N ASN A 95 -10.60 20.27 -4.48
CA ASN A 95 -11.82 20.42 -3.70
C ASN A 95 -12.76 21.44 -4.38
N ARG A 96 -14.03 21.09 -4.57
CA ARG A 96 -15.05 21.94 -5.24
C ARG A 96 -15.29 23.31 -4.55
N VAL A 97 -14.83 23.51 -3.32
CA VAL A 97 -15.11 24.71 -2.49
C VAL A 97 -13.91 25.67 -2.39
N GLY A 98 -12.82 25.43 -3.13
CA GLY A 98 -11.71 26.37 -3.23
C GLY A 98 -10.58 25.83 -4.08
N ASN A 99 -9.77 26.72 -4.65
CA ASN A 99 -8.65 26.38 -5.53
C ASN A 99 -7.48 25.63 -4.84
N LYS A 100 -7.71 25.01 -3.67
CA LYS A 100 -6.73 24.27 -2.90
C LYS A 100 -6.84 22.78 -3.21
N GLN A 101 -5.75 22.21 -3.72
CA GLN A 101 -5.63 20.80 -4.04
C GLN A 101 -5.17 20.04 -2.79
N VAL A 102 -5.93 19.03 -2.38
CA VAL A 102 -5.53 18.12 -1.30
C VAL A 102 -4.90 16.90 -1.95
N CYS A 103 -3.70 16.55 -1.49
CA CYS A 103 -2.96 15.43 -2.04
C CYS A 103 -2.68 14.37 -0.98
N SER A 104 -2.83 13.11 -1.39
CA SER A 104 -2.46 11.91 -0.66
C SER A 104 -1.23 11.27 -1.33
N GLU A 105 -0.25 10.83 -0.56
CA GLU A 105 0.88 10.07 -1.13
C GLU A 105 0.54 8.59 -1.28
N GLN A 106 1.14 7.97 -2.28
CA GLN A 106 1.13 6.54 -2.47
C GLN A 106 2.57 6.03 -2.56
N ILE A 107 2.85 4.94 -1.85
CA ILE A 107 4.05 4.14 -1.97
C ILE A 107 3.61 2.78 -2.50
N SER A 108 4.25 2.29 -3.56
CA SER A 108 3.89 1.02 -4.20
C SER A 108 5.05 0.07 -4.14
N PHE A 109 4.80 -1.20 -3.83
CA PHE A 109 5.80 -2.25 -3.74
C PHE A 109 5.40 -3.46 -4.58
N LEU A 110 6.35 -3.95 -5.38
CA LEU A 110 6.29 -5.28 -5.97
C LEU A 110 7.30 -6.17 -5.24
N LEU A 111 6.78 -7.11 -4.45
CA LEU A 111 7.57 -8.12 -3.74
C LEU A 111 7.63 -9.38 -4.59
N LYS A 112 8.85 -9.84 -4.90
CA LYS A 112 9.09 -11.14 -5.53
C LYS A 112 9.84 -12.03 -4.57
N GLY A 113 9.27 -13.21 -4.31
CA GLY A 113 9.81 -14.18 -3.35
C GLY A 113 9.75 -13.67 -1.91
N GLY A 114 9.74 -14.57 -0.93
CA GLY A 114 9.90 -14.21 0.49
C GLY A 114 8.87 -13.23 1.07
N CYS A 115 7.67 -13.12 0.48
CA CYS A 115 6.66 -12.11 0.82
C CYS A 115 6.39 -11.98 2.32
N THR A 116 6.14 -13.12 2.98
CA THR A 116 5.73 -13.15 4.39
C THR A 116 6.81 -12.64 5.33
N ARG A 117 8.09 -12.71 4.93
CA ARG A 117 9.22 -12.24 5.75
C ARG A 117 9.54 -10.76 5.50
N GLN A 118 9.38 -10.29 4.27
CA GLN A 118 9.80 -8.93 3.89
C GLN A 118 8.69 -7.89 4.09
N MET A 119 7.43 -8.29 3.88
CA MET A 119 6.31 -7.37 3.86
C MET A 119 6.15 -6.61 5.19
N PRO A 120 6.17 -7.23 6.38
CA PRO A 120 5.98 -6.49 7.63
C PRO A 120 7.02 -5.38 7.82
N GLY A 121 8.32 -5.70 7.65
CA GLY A 121 9.38 -4.70 7.80
C GLY A 121 9.28 -3.55 6.78
N ILE A 122 8.89 -3.85 5.54
CA ILE A 122 8.69 -2.84 4.51
C ILE A 122 7.49 -1.94 4.85
N VAL A 123 6.35 -2.51 5.25
CA VAL A 123 5.17 -1.71 5.58
C VAL A 123 5.42 -0.83 6.80
N LEU A 124 5.91 -1.43 7.89
CA LEU A 124 6.12 -0.75 9.17
C LEU A 124 7.13 0.41 9.07
N SER A 125 8.16 0.28 8.22
CA SER A 125 9.15 1.36 8.01
C SER A 125 8.60 2.56 7.24
N HIS A 126 7.45 2.43 6.58
CA HIS A 126 6.85 3.49 5.77
C HIS A 126 5.54 4.03 6.35
N LEU A 127 5.15 3.60 7.56
CA LEU A 127 4.02 4.20 8.26
C LEU A 127 4.35 5.64 8.67
N ASP A 128 3.36 6.51 8.58
CA ASP A 128 3.38 7.80 9.29
C ASP A 128 3.04 7.51 10.76
N SER A 129 3.98 7.70 11.67
CA SER A 129 3.97 7.14 13.04
C SER A 129 2.79 7.60 13.90
N ASP A 130 2.21 8.75 13.58
CA ASP A 130 1.17 9.39 14.39
C ASP A 130 -0.24 9.05 13.87
N LEU A 131 -0.35 8.20 12.85
CA LEU A 131 -1.61 7.87 12.16
C LEU A 131 -1.99 6.40 12.33
N PRO A 132 -3.29 6.10 12.48
CA PRO A 132 -3.77 4.73 12.60
C PRO A 132 -3.46 3.91 11.33
N PHE A 133 -3.13 2.64 11.53
CA PHE A 133 -2.79 1.71 10.46
C PHE A 133 -3.96 0.79 10.09
N PHE A 134 -4.50 1.02 8.90
CA PHE A 134 -5.51 0.19 8.25
C PHE A 134 -4.82 -0.75 7.25
N LEU A 135 -5.05 -2.04 7.41
CA LEU A 135 -4.55 -3.07 6.51
C LEU A 135 -5.72 -3.72 5.78
N TRP A 136 -5.75 -3.59 4.45
CA TRP A 136 -6.66 -4.33 3.59
C TRP A 136 -5.95 -5.53 2.99
N TRP A 137 -6.27 -6.71 3.50
CA TRP A 137 -5.78 -8.01 3.03
C TRP A 137 -6.77 -8.61 2.01
N GLN A 138 -6.37 -8.73 0.74
CA GLN A 138 -7.27 -9.14 -0.36
C GLN A 138 -7.26 -10.65 -0.66
N GLU A 139 -6.44 -11.43 0.04
CA GLU A 139 -6.26 -12.86 -0.17
C GLU A 139 -6.70 -13.69 1.05
N GLU A 140 -6.50 -15.01 0.99
CA GLU A 140 -6.48 -15.83 2.20
C GLU A 140 -5.24 -15.50 3.06
N PHE A 141 -5.36 -15.61 4.38
CA PHE A 141 -4.25 -15.47 5.30
C PHE A 141 -3.28 -16.65 5.16
N ARG A 142 -1.98 -16.35 5.14
CA ARG A 142 -0.91 -17.35 5.15
C ARG A 142 -0.36 -17.51 6.57
N ALA A 143 -0.38 -18.74 7.08
CA ALA A 143 0.31 -19.07 8.30
C ALA A 143 1.84 -19.25 8.07
N PRO A 144 2.69 -18.91 9.05
CA PRO A 144 2.34 -18.25 10.31
C PRO A 144 2.05 -16.76 10.09
N LEU A 145 1.08 -16.26 10.84
CA LEU A 145 0.77 -14.84 10.95
C LEU A 145 1.89 -14.17 11.77
N ASP A 146 2.56 -13.17 11.20
CA ASP A 146 3.65 -12.48 11.90
C ASP A 146 3.07 -11.62 13.03
N PRO A 147 3.29 -11.96 14.31
CA PRO A 147 2.71 -11.22 15.43
C PRO A 147 3.16 -9.75 15.45
N GLN A 148 4.35 -9.46 14.92
CA GLN A 148 4.83 -8.08 14.85
C GLN A 148 3.94 -7.24 13.95
N LEU A 149 3.49 -7.75 12.81
CA LEU A 149 2.59 -7.01 11.93
C LEU A 149 1.28 -6.67 12.65
N TRP A 150 0.65 -7.66 13.27
CA TRP A 150 -0.69 -7.53 13.84
C TRP A 150 -0.75 -6.59 15.04
N ILE A 151 0.32 -6.49 15.83
CA ILE A 151 0.45 -5.50 16.92
C ILE A 151 0.24 -4.07 16.42
N TRP A 152 0.64 -3.76 15.19
CA TRP A 152 0.52 -2.41 14.63
C TRP A 152 -0.80 -2.19 13.88
N VAL A 153 -1.55 -3.24 13.54
CA VAL A 153 -2.77 -3.10 12.75
C VAL A 153 -3.92 -2.61 13.65
N ASP A 154 -4.29 -1.34 13.51
CA ASP A 154 -5.46 -0.77 14.21
C ASP A 154 -6.78 -1.31 13.64
N ARG A 155 -6.82 -1.56 12.32
CA ARG A 155 -8.02 -2.02 11.60
C ARG A 155 -7.64 -2.95 10.45
N LEU A 156 -8.14 -4.18 10.50
CA LEU A 156 -8.04 -5.14 9.41
C LEU A 156 -9.32 -5.11 8.55
N ILE A 157 -9.14 -4.97 7.24
CA ILE A 157 -10.17 -5.11 6.22
C ILE A 157 -9.85 -6.37 5.42
N TYR A 158 -10.83 -7.26 5.27
CA TYR A 158 -10.70 -8.48 4.48
C TYR A 158 -12.00 -8.77 3.75
N ASP A 159 -11.92 -9.49 2.64
CA ASP A 159 -13.08 -10.00 1.91
C ASP A 159 -13.08 -11.53 1.95
N SER A 160 -14.00 -12.10 2.74
CA SER A 160 -14.12 -13.55 2.89
C SER A 160 -14.83 -14.23 1.72
N HIS A 161 -15.38 -13.47 0.76
CA HIS A 161 -16.14 -14.03 -0.36
C HIS A 161 -15.29 -14.96 -1.24
N ARG A 162 -13.98 -14.71 -1.32
CA ARG A 162 -13.04 -15.48 -2.15
C ARG A 162 -12.30 -16.59 -1.40
N TRP A 163 -12.55 -16.76 -0.10
CA TRP A 163 -11.89 -17.81 0.68
C TRP A 163 -12.39 -19.19 0.26
N ARG A 164 -11.44 -20.10 0.04
CA ARG A 164 -11.67 -21.51 -0.28
C ARG A 164 -12.00 -22.30 0.98
N ASP A 165 -11.33 -21.99 2.08
CA ASP A 165 -11.57 -22.61 3.38
C ASP A 165 -11.89 -21.57 4.46
N PHE A 166 -13.17 -21.17 4.48
CA PHE A 166 -13.67 -20.17 5.43
C PHE A 166 -13.37 -20.52 6.89
N LYS A 167 -13.47 -21.80 7.27
CA LYS A 167 -13.31 -22.22 8.67
C LYS A 167 -11.87 -22.06 9.12
N THR A 168 -10.92 -22.53 8.31
CA THR A 168 -9.49 -22.38 8.61
C THR A 168 -9.08 -20.91 8.63
N GLN A 169 -9.59 -20.09 7.71
CA GLN A 169 -9.29 -18.66 7.66
C GLN A 169 -9.86 -17.90 8.87
N LEU A 170 -11.06 -18.24 9.33
CA LEU A 170 -11.65 -17.63 10.52
C LEU A 170 -10.84 -17.98 11.79
N GLN A 171 -10.35 -19.21 11.91
CA GLN A 171 -9.50 -19.61 13.03
C GLN A 171 -8.16 -18.85 13.05
N LEU A 172 -7.60 -18.56 11.87
CA LEU A 172 -6.42 -17.73 11.74
C LEU A 172 -6.69 -16.27 12.17
N LEU A 173 -7.85 -15.73 11.83
CA LEU A 173 -8.28 -14.38 12.26
C LEU A 173 -8.52 -14.27 13.77
N GLU A 174 -9.02 -15.31 14.42
CA GLU A 174 -9.19 -15.32 15.88
C GLU A 174 -7.84 -15.36 16.64
N ALA A 175 -6.75 -15.65 15.93
CA ALA A 175 -5.42 -15.77 16.51
C ALA A 175 -4.55 -14.50 16.38
N VAL A 176 -5.06 -13.42 15.77
CA VAL A 176 -4.36 -12.13 15.62
C VAL A 176 -4.81 -11.05 16.57
#